data_AF-A0A952WEX8-F1
#
_entry.id   AF-A0A952WEX8-F1
#
_cell.length_a   1.000
_cell.length_b   1.000
_cell.length_c   1.000
_cell.angle_alpha   90.00
_cell.angle_beta   90.00
_cell.angle_gamma   90.00
#
_symmetry.space_group_name_H-M   'P 1'
#
loop_
_entity.id
_entity.type
_entity.pdbx_description
1 polymer ?
#
loop_
_entity_poly.entity_id
_entity_poly.type
_entity_poly.pdbx_seq_one_letter_code
_entity_poly.pdbx_strand_id
1 'polypeptide(L)' 'MAVMLSFDPTPVDRCVCHNVTFAELLRIHRETGADLAELQRRTGCGTGCGMCVPYIRVALATGRERLPVMLEPGGRDAE' A
#
# COMPACT_ATOMS: atom_id res chain seq x y z
N MET A 1 -27.17 -8.70 -12.57
CA MET A 1 -26.42 -8.01 -11.51
C MET A 1 -25.08 -8.70 -11.34
N ALA A 2 -24.14 -8.47 -12.25
CA ALA A 2 -22.80 -9.02 -12.18
C ALA A 2 -21.86 -7.87 -11.87
N VAL A 3 -21.53 -7.70 -10.58
CA VAL A 3 -20.37 -6.90 -10.23
C VAL A 3 -19.17 -7.81 -10.51
N MET A 4 -18.75 -7.87 -11.79
CA MET A 4 -17.39 -8.29 -12.15
C MET A 4 -16.45 -7.20 -11.60
N LEU A 5 -16.27 -7.22 -10.28
CA LEU A 5 -15.13 -6.57 -9.66
C LEU A 5 -13.92 -7.24 -10.28
N SER A 6 -13.19 -6.47 -11.06
CA SER A 6 -11.82 -6.68 -11.47
C SER A 6 -11.07 -7.33 -10.29
N PHE A 7 -10.97 -8.66 -10.35
CA PHE A 7 -10.27 -9.47 -9.37
C PHE A 7 -8.80 -9.34 -9.73
N ASP A 8 -8.15 -8.27 -9.25
CA ASP A 8 -6.69 -8.16 -9.30
C ASP A 8 -6.15 -9.34 -8.47
N PRO A 9 -5.55 -10.37 -9.10
CA PRO A 9 -5.21 -11.62 -8.42
C PRO A 9 -4.04 -11.45 -7.44
N THR A 10 -3.44 -10.27 -7.35
CA THR A 10 -2.35 -9.98 -6.41
C THR A 10 -2.55 -8.61 -5.77
N PRO A 11 -3.11 -8.56 -4.54
CA PRO A 11 -3.23 -7.30 -3.82
C PRO A 11 -1.86 -6.79 -3.40
N VAL A 12 -1.70 -5.47 -3.40
CA VAL A 12 -0.55 -4.81 -2.79
C VAL A 12 -0.82 -4.70 -1.29
N ASP A 13 -0.01 -5.41 -0.49
CA ASP A 13 -0.17 -5.50 0.96
C ASP A 13 1.09 -5.12 1.76
N ARG A 14 2.19 -4.78 1.08
CA ARG A 14 3.49 -4.52 1.70
C ARG A 14 4.41 -3.64 0.89
N CYS A 15 5.38 -3.05 1.58
CA CYS A 15 6.62 -2.57 1.00
C CYS A 15 7.55 -3.77 0.77
N VAL A 16 7.84 -4.10 -0.49
CA VAL A 16 8.72 -5.24 -0.83
C VAL A 16 10.19 -4.98 -0.50
N CYS A 17 10.67 -3.74 -0.62
CA CYS A 17 12.08 -3.40 -0.35
C CYS A 17 12.49 -3.67 1.10
N HIS A 18 11.59 -3.43 2.05
CA HIS A 18 11.85 -3.58 3.48
C HIS A 18 11.03 -4.69 4.13
N ASN A 19 10.26 -5.44 3.33
CA ASN A 19 9.38 -6.51 3.79
C ASN A 19 8.40 -6.09 4.91
N VAL A 20 7.84 -4.87 4.82
CA VAL A 20 6.94 -4.29 5.83
C VAL A 20 5.50 -4.32 5.33
N THR A 21 4.60 -5.00 6.04
CA THR A 21 3.19 -5.09 5.65
C THR A 21 2.40 -3.84 6.01
N PHE A 22 1.34 -3.56 5.25
CA PHE A 22 0.42 -2.47 5.57
C PHE A 22 -0.38 -2.76 6.85
N ALA A 23 -0.65 -4.03 7.16
CA ALA A 23 -1.22 -4.44 8.44
C ALA A 23 -0.35 -3.97 9.62
N GLU A 24 0.97 -4.14 9.52
CA GLU A 24 1.92 -3.67 10.55
C GLU A 24 1.96 -2.15 10.64
N LEU A 25 2.00 -1.45 9.50
CA LEU A 25 1.96 0.02 9.48
C LEU A 25 0.67 0.56 10.11
N LEU A 26 -0.47 -0.05 9.81
CA LEU A 26 -1.76 0.31 10.38
C LEU A 26 -1.84 0.02 11.87
N ARG A 27 -1.24 -1.08 12.34
CA ARG A 27 -1.12 -1.38 13.77
C ARG A 27 -0.33 -0.28 14.47
N ILE A 28 0.86 0.07 13.96
CA ILE A 28 1.69 1.15 14.51
C ILE A 28 0.95 2.48 14.50
N HIS A 29 0.29 2.82 13.39
CA HIS A 29 -0.51 4.04 13.25
C HIS A 29 -1.61 4.13 14.32
N ARG A 30 -2.38 3.04 14.53
CA ARG A 30 -3.46 3.00 15.52
C ARG A 30 -2.95 3.09 16.96
N GLU A 31 -1.81 2.46 17.26
CA GLU A 31 -1.24 2.45 18.61
C GLU A 31 -0.57 3.77 18.99
N THR A 32 0.01 4.49 18.02
CA THR A 32 0.91 5.62 18.29
C THR A 32 0.48 6.94 17.66
N GLY A 33 -0.49 6.94 16.75
CA GLY A 33 -0.83 8.10 15.93
C GLY A 33 0.24 8.45 14.88
N ALA A 34 1.21 7.56 14.64
CA ALA A 34 2.32 7.81 13.71
C ALA A 34 1.82 8.12 12.29
N ASP A 35 2.22 9.26 11.75
CA ASP A 35 1.98 9.62 10.36
C ASP A 35 2.91 8.86 9.40
N LEU A 36 2.75 9.10 8.09
CA LEU A 36 3.61 8.47 7.09
C LEU A 36 5.10 8.73 7.37
N ALA A 37 5.50 9.96 7.70
CA ALA A 37 6.90 10.29 7.90
C ALA A 37 7.50 9.53 9.10
N GLU A 38 6.75 9.40 10.19
CA GLU A 38 7.16 8.61 11.36
C GLU A 38 7.21 7.11 11.05
N LEU A 39 6.23 6.59 10.29
CA LEU A 39 6.25 5.20 9.84
C LEU A 39 7.46 4.90 8.95
N GLN A 40 7.85 5.82 8.07
CA GLN A 40 9.05 5.69 7.25
C GLN A 40 10.32 5.69 8.12
N ARG A 41 10.42 6.59 9.11
CA ARG A 41 11.55 6.61 10.05
C ARG A 41 11.68 5.31 10.84
N ARG A 42 10.56 4.74 11.29
CA ARG A 42 10.54 3.53 12.14
C ARG A 42 10.76 2.23 11.37
N THR A 43 10.26 2.14 10.14
CA THR A 43 10.20 0.87 9.40
C THR A 43 11.06 0.85 8.13
N GLY A 44 11.55 2.00 7.68
CA GLY A 44 12.23 2.16 6.40
C GLY A 44 11.30 2.10 5.18
N CYS A 45 9.99 1.82 5.35
CA CYS A 45 9.08 1.72 4.22
C CYS A 45 9.10 2.99 3.35
N GLY A 46 8.93 2.85 2.04
CA GLY A 46 8.95 4.00 1.12
C GLY A 46 10.30 4.68 0.92
N THR A 47 11.40 4.20 1.52
CA THR A 47 12.76 4.75 1.30
C THR A 47 13.58 3.99 0.25
N GLY A 48 13.15 2.77 -0.13
CA GLY A 48 13.72 2.00 -1.24
C GLY A 48 13.25 2.51 -2.62
N CYS A 49 12.36 1.76 -3.29
CA CYS A 49 11.85 2.15 -4.61
C CYS A 49 10.75 3.24 -4.59
N GLY A 50 10.17 3.52 -3.42
CA GLY A 50 9.08 4.49 -3.27
C GLY A 50 7.69 4.06 -3.79
N MET A 51 7.58 2.97 -4.56
CA MET A 51 6.31 2.54 -5.18
C MET A 51 5.18 2.23 -4.18
N CYS A 52 5.52 1.85 -2.94
CA CYS A 52 4.52 1.58 -1.90
C CYS A 52 3.96 2.86 -1.25
N VAL A 53 4.60 4.03 -1.40
CA VAL A 53 4.18 5.29 -0.75
C VAL A 53 2.73 5.68 -1.06
N PRO A 54 2.25 5.68 -2.33
CA PRO A 54 0.85 5.97 -2.61
C PRO A 54 -0.09 4.96 -1.96
N TYR A 55 0.27 3.67 -1.95
CA TYR A 55 -0.51 2.63 -1.29
C TYR A 55 -0.58 2.82 0.22
N ILE A 56 0.52 3.18 0.87
CA ILE A 56 0.54 3.44 2.32
C ILE A 56 -0.38 4.62 2.66
N ARG A 57 -0.38 5.68 1.84
CA ARG A 57 -1.30 6.82 2.06
C ARG A 57 -2.76 6.39 2.00
N VAL A 58 -3.13 5.58 1.00
CA VAL A 58 -4.49 5.03 0.89
C VAL A 58 -4.80 4.09 2.06
N ALA A 59 -3.86 3.25 2.46
CA ALA A 59 -4.02 2.35 3.60
C ALA A 59 -4.30 3.13 4.88
N LEU A 60 -3.50 4.16 5.19
CA LEU A 60 -3.71 5.02 6.36
C LEU A 60 -5.04 5.78 6.32
N ALA A 61 -5.45 6.26 5.15
CA ALA A 61 -6.71 6.99 4.99
C ALA A 61 -7.96 6.09 5.09
N THR A 62 -7.86 4.83 4.62
CA THR A 62 -9.01 3.92 4.50
C THR A 62 -9.04 2.81 5.54
N GLY A 63 -7.93 2.58 6.26
CA GLY A 63 -7.73 1.43 7.14
C GLY A 63 -7.56 0.09 6.42
N ARG A 64 -7.47 0.06 5.08
CA ARG A 64 -7.32 -1.17 4.30
C ARG A 64 -5.86 -1.62 4.23
N GLU A 65 -5.62 -2.89 4.53
CA GLU A 65 -4.28 -3.50 4.44
C GLU A 65 -3.97 -4.17 3.10
N ARG A 66 -5.00 -4.45 2.29
CA ARG A 66 -4.87 -5.05 0.95
C ARG A 66 -5.53 -4.14 -0.06
N LEU A 67 -4.73 -3.65 -1.01
CA LEU A 67 -5.18 -2.69 -2.01
C LEU A 67 -5.06 -3.30 -3.41
N PRO A 68 -6.00 -3.03 -4.33
CA PRO A 68 -5.85 -3.40 -5.73
C PRO A 68 -4.66 -2.64 -6.33
N VAL A 69 -4.09 -3.15 -7.42
CA VAL A 69 -3.06 -2.42 -8.16
C VAL A 69 -3.69 -1.12 -8.67
N MET A 70 -3.13 0.00 -8.23
CA MET A 70 -3.54 1.32 -8.70
C MET A 70 -2.93 1.53 -10.08
N LEU A 71 -3.72 1.24 -11.12
CA LEU A 71 -3.39 1.57 -12.49
C LEU A 71 -3.85 2.99 -12.80
N GLU A 72 -2.96 3.79 -13.37
CA GLU A 72 -3.42 4.93 -14.16
C GLU A 72 -3.95 4.39 -15.49
N PRO A 73 -5.10 4.90 -16.00
CA PRO A 73 -5.60 4.48 -17.30
C PRO A 73 -4.60 4.90 -18.39
N GLY A 74 -3.72 3.98 -18.81
CA GLY A 74 -2.65 4.24 -19.77
C GLY A 74 -1.39 3.36 -19.67
N GLY A 75 -1.31 2.40 -18.75
CA GLY A 75 -0.23 1.41 -18.69
C GLY A 75 -0.32 0.41 -19.84
N ARG A 76 0.51 0.58 -20.87
CA ARG A 76 0.61 -0.32 -22.03
C ARG A 76 1.39 -1.57 -21.63
N ASP A 77 0.67 -2.61 -21.23
CA ASP A 77 1.17 -4.00 -21.19
C ASP A 77 0.82 -4.69 -22.53
N ALA A 78 1.17 -4.05 -23.64
CA ALA A 78 1.01 -4.61 -24.98
C ALA A 78 2.39 -5.01 -25.53
N GLU A 79 2.84 -6.20 -25.16
CA GLU A 79 3.85 -6.98 -25.88
C GLU A 79 3.29 -8.35 -26.24
#